data_AF-A0A8X6TEW8-F1
#
_entry.id   AF-A0A8X6TEW8-F1
#
_cell.length_a   1.000
_cell.length_b   1.000
_cell.length_c   1.000
_cell.angle_alpha   90.00
_cell.angle_beta   90.00
_cell.angle_gamma   90.00
#
_symmetry.space_group_name_H-M   'P 1'
#
loop_
_entity.id
_entity.type
_entity.pdbx_description
1 polymer ?
#
loop_
_entity_poly.entity_id
_entity_poly.type
_entity_poly.pdbx_seq_one_letter_code
_entity_poly.pdbx_strand_id
1 'polypeptide(L)'
;MCSMYSALTGKGKIMGAAFDKKKRLPVETDPKKLVTHCCGSNIYKEGEDIKLKEDSEYPDWLWTLRLGPPPPLEEMDPNTKEYWERLFFLQKIRNLRLKGRKYKKKIFVNEGDKIYKLKQIRFRALAYKYDPGHDKPPQFDKDGWRII
;
A
#
# COMPACT_ATOMS: atom_id res chain seq x y z
N MET A 1 -11.58 -11.37 -11.59
CA MET A 1 -10.58 -10.39 -11.13
C MET A 1 -10.97 -9.92 -9.73
N CYS A 2 -10.44 -10.56 -8.68
CA CYS A 2 -10.86 -10.33 -7.30
C CYS A 2 -10.08 -9.14 -6.69
N SER A 3 -10.81 -8.14 -6.21
CA SER A 3 -10.29 -6.87 -5.66
C SER A 3 -9.46 -7.11 -4.39
N MET A 4 -8.15 -6.88 -4.48
CA MET A 4 -7.16 -7.04 -3.40
C MET A 4 -6.87 -5.72 -2.66
N TYR A 5 -7.88 -4.86 -2.43
CA TYR A 5 -7.71 -3.53 -1.81
C TYR A 5 -8.49 -3.29 -0.51
N SER A 6 -8.94 -4.33 0.20
CA SER A 6 -9.79 -4.15 1.39
C SER A 6 -9.19 -4.61 2.73
N ALA A 7 -7.88 -4.87 2.83
CA ALA A 7 -7.28 -5.42 4.05
C ALA A 7 -6.31 -4.45 4.77
N LEU A 8 -6.69 -3.19 4.97
CA LEU A 8 -5.89 -2.21 5.74
C LEU A 8 -6.64 -1.40 6.81
N THR A 9 -7.91 -1.67 7.08
CA THR A 9 -8.62 -0.99 8.19
C THR A 9 -8.51 -1.80 9.48
N GLY A 10 -7.42 -1.55 10.22
CA GLY A 10 -7.31 -1.93 11.63
C GLY A 10 -8.42 -1.26 12.45
N LYS A 11 -9.00 -2.01 13.37
CA LYS A 11 -10.02 -1.56 14.32
C LYS A 11 -9.41 -0.60 15.35
N GLY A 12 -9.24 0.66 14.98
CA GLY A 12 -9.07 1.77 15.91
C GLY A 12 -10.34 2.62 15.90
N LYS A 13 -11.17 2.51 16.94
CA LYS A 13 -12.29 3.43 17.17
C LYS A 13 -11.70 4.80 17.51
N ILE A 14 -11.48 5.64 16.50
CA ILE A 14 -11.29 7.08 16.69
C ILE A 14 -12.67 7.66 16.94
N MET A 15 -12.84 8.17 18.16
CA MET A 15 -14.04 8.77 18.71
C MET A 15 -14.32 10.11 18.01
N GLY A 16 -15.55 10.33 17.55
CA GLY A 16 -16.14 11.68 17.61
C GLY A 16 -15.99 12.65 16.45
N ALA A 17 -15.95 12.19 15.19
CA ALA A 17 -16.41 13.03 14.09
C ALA A 17 -17.25 12.16 13.17
N ALA A 18 -18.56 12.41 13.16
CA ALA A 18 -19.45 11.91 12.12
C ALA A 18 -18.91 12.44 10.79
N PHE A 19 -18.03 11.67 10.15
CA PHE A 19 -17.80 11.83 8.73
C PHE A 19 -19.14 11.52 8.08
N ASP A 20 -19.88 12.59 7.77
CA ASP A 20 -21.03 12.52 6.88
C ASP A 20 -20.68 11.59 5.73
N LYS A 21 -21.56 10.64 5.46
CA LYS A 21 -21.40 9.64 4.41
C LYS A 21 -20.92 10.35 3.14
N LYS A 22 -19.84 9.86 2.51
CA LYS A 22 -19.30 10.43 1.26
C LYS A 22 -20.45 10.68 0.28
N LYS A 23 -20.76 11.94 0.01
CA LYS A 23 -21.84 12.32 -0.91
C LYS A 23 -21.43 11.88 -2.33
N ARG A 24 -22.27 11.07 -2.97
CA ARG A 24 -22.13 10.73 -4.40
C ARG A 24 -22.78 11.88 -5.17
N LEU A 25 -21.97 12.63 -5.91
CA LEU A 25 -22.50 13.63 -6.83
C LEU A 25 -23.09 12.92 -8.05
N PRO A 26 -24.19 13.41 -8.63
CA PRO A 26 -24.70 12.89 -9.89
C PRO A 26 -23.65 13.07 -10.98
N VAL A 27 -23.46 12.04 -11.80
CA VAL A 27 -22.55 12.08 -12.96
C VAL A 27 -23.37 12.55 -14.16
N GLU A 28 -22.80 13.45 -14.95
CA GLU A 28 -23.40 13.95 -16.18
C GLU A 28 -23.53 12.84 -17.23
N THR A 29 -24.69 12.75 -17.89
CA THR A 29 -24.99 11.70 -18.88
C THR A 29 -24.92 12.19 -20.33
N ASP A 30 -24.79 13.50 -20.54
CA ASP A 30 -24.84 14.09 -21.87
C ASP A 30 -23.53 13.87 -22.65
N PRO A 31 -23.56 13.16 -23.79
CA PRO A 31 -22.33 12.77 -24.49
C PRO A 31 -21.55 13.96 -25.05
N LYS A 32 -22.24 15.01 -25.50
CA LYS A 32 -21.61 16.24 -26.02
C LYS A 32 -20.81 16.95 -24.94
N LYS A 33 -21.32 16.97 -23.70
CA LYS A 33 -20.66 17.61 -22.55
C LYS A 33 -19.42 16.81 -22.12
N LEU A 34 -19.53 15.48 -22.11
CA LEU A 34 -18.43 14.57 -21.74
C LEU A 34 -17.24 14.62 -22.73
N VAL A 35 -17.49 14.88 -24.01
CA VAL A 35 -16.42 14.98 -25.03
C VAL A 35 -15.75 16.36 -25.02
N THR A 36 -16.47 17.42 -24.65
CA THR A 36 -15.98 18.80 -24.73
C THR A 36 -15.40 19.32 -23.42
N HIS A 37 -15.84 18.80 -22.28
CA HIS A 37 -15.44 19.26 -20.96
C HIS A 37 -14.93 18.10 -20.10
N CYS A 38 -13.95 18.38 -19.25
CA CYS A 38 -13.50 17.48 -18.21
C CYS A 38 -14.47 17.55 -17.01
N CYS A 39 -15.57 16.80 -17.09
CA CYS A 39 -16.61 16.80 -16.06
C CYS A 39 -16.06 16.34 -14.70
N GLY A 40 -16.33 17.12 -13.65
CA GLY A 40 -15.87 16.84 -12.29
C GLY A 40 -14.48 17.37 -11.96
N SER A 41 -13.92 18.22 -12.83
CA SER A 41 -12.69 18.96 -12.56
C SER A 41 -12.91 20.11 -11.56
N ASN A 42 -14.08 20.75 -11.58
CA ASN A 42 -14.39 21.80 -10.62
C ASN A 42 -14.84 21.23 -9.27
N ILE A 43 -14.10 21.57 -8.20
CA ILE A 43 -14.40 21.16 -6.82
C ILE A 43 -15.20 22.26 -6.08
N TYR A 44 -15.21 23.48 -6.61
CA TYR A 44 -15.91 24.62 -6.01
C TYR A 44 -17.42 24.56 -6.30
N LYS A 45 -18.21 25.22 -5.45
CA LYS A 45 -19.68 25.32 -5.64
C LYS A 45 -20.06 26.17 -6.85
N GLU A 46 -19.19 27.11 -7.20
CA GLU A 46 -19.36 28.07 -8.27
C GLU A 46 -18.21 27.89 -9.27
N GLY A 47 -18.51 28.06 -10.55
CA GLY A 47 -17.55 27.92 -11.65
C GLY A 47 -17.93 26.83 -12.65
N GLU A 48 -17.27 26.87 -13.80
CA GLU A 48 -17.46 25.93 -14.91
C GLU A 48 -16.38 24.83 -14.91
N ASP A 49 -16.71 23.68 -15.47
CA ASP A 49 -15.73 22.61 -15.72
C ASP A 49 -14.73 23.02 -16.80
N ILE A 50 -13.51 22.48 -16.71
CA ILE A 50 -12.43 22.79 -17.65
C ILE A 50 -12.80 22.27 -19.06
N LYS A 51 -12.81 23.17 -20.04
CA LYS A 51 -12.97 22.85 -21.47
C LYS A 51 -11.71 22.16 -21.99
N LEU A 52 -11.91 21.05 -22.70
CA LEU A 52 -10.83 20.36 -23.40
C LEU A 52 -10.42 21.17 -24.61
N LYS A 53 -9.10 21.27 -24.81
CA LYS A 53 -8.50 22.03 -25.90
C LYS A 53 -8.12 21.10 -27.05
N GLU A 54 -7.60 21.66 -28.13
CA GLU A 54 -7.07 20.88 -29.24
C GLU A 54 -5.77 20.16 -28.85
N ASP A 55 -5.48 19.02 -29.49
CA ASP A 55 -4.32 18.17 -29.17
C ASP A 55 -2.97 18.89 -29.25
N SER A 56 -2.87 19.91 -30.12
CA SER A 56 -1.67 20.74 -30.33
C SER A 56 -1.31 21.64 -29.14
N GLU A 57 -2.28 21.95 -28.27
CA GLU A 57 -2.00 22.76 -27.07
C GLU A 57 -1.39 21.94 -25.94
N TYR A 58 -1.50 20.61 -26.01
CA TYR A 58 -0.94 19.71 -25.03
C TYR A 58 0.49 19.31 -25.41
N PRO A 59 1.39 19.15 -24.43
CA PRO A 59 2.77 18.80 -24.72
C PRO A 59 2.88 17.37 -25.26
N ASP A 60 3.81 17.15 -26.19
CA ASP A 60 3.99 15.89 -26.93
C ASP A 60 4.18 14.66 -26.03
N TRP A 61 4.77 14.84 -24.84
CA TRP A 61 5.02 13.73 -23.91
C TRP A 61 3.73 13.09 -23.40
N LEU A 62 2.59 13.79 -23.46
CA LEU A 62 1.30 13.23 -23.06
C LEU A 62 0.93 12.01 -23.92
N TRP A 63 1.20 12.12 -25.22
CA TRP A 63 0.87 11.10 -26.22
C TRP A 63 1.89 9.96 -26.27
N THR A 64 3.07 10.13 -25.69
CA THR A 64 4.09 9.07 -25.57
C THR A 64 3.94 8.23 -24.30
N LEU A 65 3.01 8.59 -23.40
CA LEU A 65 2.74 7.81 -22.19
C LEU A 65 2.18 6.42 -22.51
N ARG A 66 2.68 5.41 -21.79
CA ARG A 66 2.18 4.03 -21.89
C ARG A 66 0.85 3.89 -21.15
N LEU A 67 -0.23 3.61 -21.88
CA LEU A 67 -1.57 3.34 -21.31
C LEU A 67 -1.79 1.86 -20.95
N GLY A 68 -0.89 0.99 -21.38
CA GLY A 68 -0.98 -0.45 -21.19
C GLY A 68 -0.46 -0.94 -19.82
N PRO A 69 -0.44 -2.27 -19.61
CA PRO A 69 0.19 -2.83 -18.43
C PRO A 69 1.68 -2.46 -18.36
N PRO A 70 2.23 -2.38 -17.13
CA PRO A 70 3.65 -2.09 -16.95
C PRO A 70 4.49 -3.17 -17.66
N PRO A 71 5.59 -2.80 -18.32
CA PRO A 71 6.41 -3.74 -19.08
C PRO A 71 6.95 -4.85 -18.16
N PRO A 72 7.13 -6.07 -18.69
CA PRO A 72 7.83 -7.13 -17.98
C PRO A 72 9.30 -6.74 -17.79
N LEU A 73 9.93 -7.32 -16.76
CA LEU A 73 11.31 -6.99 -16.41
C LEU A 73 12.30 -7.36 -17.52
N GLU A 74 11.99 -8.40 -18.31
CA GLU A 74 12.83 -8.92 -19.40
C GLU A 74 12.95 -7.96 -20.59
N GLU A 75 11.94 -7.12 -20.82
CA GLU A 75 11.93 -6.13 -21.91
C GLU A 75 12.62 -4.81 -21.52
N MET A 76 12.91 -4.60 -20.23
CA MET A 76 13.45 -3.35 -19.72
C MET A 76 14.99 -3.35 -19.73
N ASP A 77 15.59 -2.19 -20.02
CA ASP A 77 17.05 -2.02 -20.02
C ASP A 77 17.61 -1.97 -18.58
N PRO A 78 18.58 -2.84 -18.22
CA PRO A 78 19.22 -2.85 -16.90
C PRO A 78 19.97 -1.57 -16.53
N ASN A 79 20.34 -0.74 -17.50
CA ASN A 79 21.06 0.52 -17.23
C ASN A 79 20.12 1.66 -16.83
N THR A 80 18.81 1.46 -16.92
CA THR A 80 17.80 2.46 -16.58
C THR A 80 17.32 2.31 -15.13
N LYS A 81 17.02 3.42 -14.46
CA LYS A 81 16.53 3.43 -13.06
C LYS A 81 15.22 2.64 -12.90
N GLU A 82 14.33 2.75 -13.88
CA GLU A 82 13.00 2.11 -13.90
C GLU A 82 13.09 0.58 -13.77
N TYR A 83 14.11 -0.04 -14.38
CA TYR A 83 14.37 -1.48 -14.28
C TYR A 83 14.59 -1.90 -12.82
N TRP A 84 15.42 -1.16 -12.10
CA TRP A 84 15.75 -1.47 -10.70
C TRP A 84 14.59 -1.22 -9.75
N GLU A 85 13.79 -0.17 -9.98
CA GLU A 85 12.56 0.07 -9.23
C GLU A 85 11.56 -1.07 -9.43
N ARG A 86 11.41 -1.56 -10.67
CA ARG A 86 10.56 -2.71 -11.00
C ARG A 86 11.06 -3.99 -10.35
N LEU A 87 12.36 -4.29 -10.44
CA LEU A 87 12.98 -5.45 -9.82
C LEU A 87 12.77 -5.44 -8.30
N PHE A 88 12.99 -4.30 -7.65
CA PHE A 88 12.80 -4.14 -6.22
C PHE A 88 11.35 -4.39 -5.78
N PHE A 89 10.39 -3.89 -6.55
CA PHE A 89 8.97 -4.15 -6.32
C PHE A 89 8.63 -5.64 -6.44
N LEU A 90 9.11 -6.31 -7.49
CA LEU A 90 8.94 -7.76 -7.68
C LEU A 90 9.58 -8.57 -6.55
N GLN A 91 10.76 -8.15 -6.09
CA GLN A 91 11.44 -8.77 -4.96
C GLN A 91 10.64 -8.63 -3.65
N LYS A 92 10.03 -7.46 -3.40
CA LYS A 92 9.13 -7.25 -2.27
C LYS A 92 7.92 -8.19 -2.33
N ILE A 93 7.26 -8.29 -3.48
CA ILE A 93 6.12 -9.20 -3.67
C ILE A 93 6.54 -10.65 -3.41
N ARG A 94 7.67 -11.09 -3.98
CA ARG A 94 8.23 -12.42 -3.76
C ARG A 94 8.46 -12.68 -2.28
N ASN A 95 9.08 -11.73 -1.57
CA ASN A 95 9.34 -11.84 -0.14
C ASN A 95 8.07 -11.95 0.69
N LEU A 96 7.03 -11.18 0.38
CA LEU A 96 5.72 -11.28 1.04
C LEU A 96 5.08 -12.65 0.81
N ARG A 97 5.14 -13.16 -0.42
CA ARG A 97 4.65 -14.51 -0.76
C ARG A 97 5.39 -15.61 0.01
N LEU A 98 6.71 -15.50 0.11
CA LEU A 98 7.52 -16.45 0.88
C LEU A 98 7.26 -16.37 2.38
N LYS A 99 7.05 -15.17 2.92
CA LYS A 99 6.66 -14.99 4.33
C LYS A 99 5.32 -15.64 4.63
N GLY A 100 4.34 -15.51 3.74
CA GLY A 100 3.02 -16.13 3.89
C GLY A 100 3.02 -17.67 3.89
N ARG A 101 4.01 -18.29 3.22
CA ARG A 101 4.16 -19.76 3.16
C ARG A 101 4.89 -20.38 4.36
N LYS A 102 5.49 -19.57 5.24
CA LYS A 102 6.17 -20.10 6.43
C LYS A 102 5.14 -20.78 7.33
N TYR A 103 5.40 -22.03 7.72
CA TYR A 103 4.56 -22.75 8.67
C TYR A 103 4.44 -21.94 9.96
N LYS A 104 3.22 -21.51 10.29
CA LYS A 104 2.92 -20.93 11.60
C LYS A 104 2.97 -22.08 12.59
N LYS A 105 4.04 -22.14 13.39
CA LYS A 105 4.08 -23.08 14.52
C LYS A 105 2.84 -22.83 15.38
N LYS A 106 2.04 -23.87 15.64
CA LYS A 106 1.05 -23.81 16.71
C LYS A 106 1.84 -23.75 18.00
N ILE A 107 1.77 -22.61 18.68
CA ILE A 107 2.42 -22.38 19.97
C ILE A 107 1.33 -22.64 21.01
N PHE A 108 1.60 -23.51 21.99
CA PHE A 108 0.66 -23.70 23.10
C PHE A 108 0.63 -22.43 23.98
N VAL A 109 -0.45 -22.25 24.75
CA VAL A 109 -0.58 -21.12 25.70
C VAL A 109 0.65 -21.13 26.64
N ASN A 110 1.28 -19.96 26.85
CA ASN A 110 2.51 -19.73 27.64
C ASN A 110 3.86 -20.20 27.04
N GLU A 111 3.91 -20.79 25.83
CA GLU A 111 5.19 -21.12 25.17
C GLU A 111 5.85 -19.92 24.48
N GLY A 112 5.06 -18.89 24.14
CA GLY A 112 5.55 -17.65 23.53
C GLY A 112 6.59 -16.92 24.40
N ASP A 113 6.32 -16.82 25.70
CA ASP A 113 7.20 -16.15 26.67
C ASP A 113 8.48 -16.94 26.93
N LYS A 114 8.39 -18.28 26.94
CA LYS A 114 9.56 -19.17 27.05
C LYS A 114 10.47 -19.00 25.84
N ILE A 115 9.90 -18.99 24.62
CA ILE A 115 10.64 -18.73 23.37
C ILE A 115 11.26 -17.33 23.37
N TYR A 116 10.56 -16.33 23.89
CA TYR A 116 11.08 -14.96 24.02
C TYR A 116 12.30 -14.92 24.95
N LYS A 117 12.21 -15.50 26.15
CA LYS A 117 13.34 -15.62 27.10
C LYS A 117 14.51 -16.38 26.49
N LEU A 118 14.25 -17.50 25.79
CA LEU A 118 15.27 -18.27 25.07
C LEU A 118 15.94 -17.48 23.94
N LYS A 119 15.19 -16.67 23.19
CA LYS A 119 15.76 -15.76 22.19
C LYS A 119 16.66 -14.73 22.85
N GLN A 120 16.23 -14.08 23.93
CA GLN A 120 17.05 -13.13 24.68
C GLN A 120 18.38 -13.75 25.12
N ILE A 121 18.35 -14.99 25.62
CA ILE A 121 19.56 -15.74 26.01
C ILE A 121 20.44 -16.06 24.80
N ARG A 122 19.87 -16.58 23.70
CA ARG A 122 20.60 -16.91 22.46
C ARG A 122 21.26 -15.68 21.85
N PHE A 123 20.55 -14.56 21.84
CA PHE A 123 21.08 -13.27 21.37
C PHE A 123 22.18 -12.76 22.29
N ARG A 124 22.04 -12.87 23.62
CA ARG A 124 23.08 -12.49 24.58
C ARG A 124 24.38 -13.30 24.44
N ALA A 125 24.27 -14.60 24.15
CA ALA A 125 25.43 -15.46 23.87
C ALA A 125 26.14 -15.11 22.54
N LEU A 126 25.39 -14.63 21.54
CA LEU A 126 25.93 -14.16 20.25
C LEU A 126 26.44 -12.71 20.29
N ALA A 127 25.83 -11.88 21.14
CA ALA A 127 26.07 -10.43 21.28
C ALA A 127 27.34 -10.08 22.05
N TYR A 128 28.10 -11.05 22.55
CA TYR A 128 29.48 -10.85 23.01
C TYR A 128 30.38 -10.17 21.96
N LYS A 129 29.93 -10.03 20.70
CA LYS A 129 30.61 -9.31 19.62
C LYS A 129 29.87 -8.10 19.02
N TYR A 130 28.59 -7.85 19.35
CA TYR A 130 27.84 -6.69 18.82
C TYR A 130 26.56 -6.45 19.61
N ASP A 131 26.27 -5.20 20.01
CA ASP A 131 25.13 -4.82 20.85
C ASP A 131 24.08 -4.01 20.05
N PRO A 132 22.93 -4.59 19.65
CA PRO A 132 22.01 -3.97 18.70
C PRO A 132 20.91 -3.08 19.32
N GLY A 133 20.93 -2.81 20.63
CA GLY A 133 19.87 -2.05 21.31
C GLY A 133 18.58 -2.86 21.51
N HIS A 134 17.71 -2.41 22.43
CA HIS A 134 16.51 -3.15 22.84
C HIS A 134 15.25 -2.68 22.10
N ASP A 135 14.54 -3.61 21.43
CA ASP A 135 13.13 -3.44 21.11
C ASP A 135 12.29 -3.62 22.39
N LYS A 136 11.24 -2.80 22.57
CA LYS A 136 10.29 -2.98 23.69
C LYS A 136 9.64 -4.37 23.60
N PRO A 137 9.41 -5.06 24.74
CA PRO A 137 8.72 -6.34 24.73
C PRO A 137 7.32 -6.18 24.10
N PRO A 138 6.83 -7.17 23.35
CA PRO A 138 5.49 -7.09 22.77
C PRO A 138 4.44 -6.91 23.88
N GLN A 139 3.56 -5.93 23.70
CA GLN A 139 2.46 -5.68 24.61
C GLN A 139 1.28 -6.61 24.27
N PHE A 140 0.57 -7.07 25.30
CA PHE A 140 -0.56 -7.98 25.17
C PHE A 140 -1.79 -7.39 25.87
N ASP A 141 -2.95 -7.53 25.26
CA ASP A 141 -4.24 -7.18 25.85
C ASP A 141 -4.62 -8.17 26.97
N LYS A 142 -5.61 -7.80 27.79
CA LYS A 142 -6.13 -8.63 28.90
C LYS A 142 -6.60 -10.03 28.44
N ASP A 143 -6.96 -10.16 27.17
CA ASP A 143 -7.41 -11.41 26.53
C ASP A 143 -6.26 -12.20 25.87
N GLY A 144 -5.01 -11.81 26.09
CA GLY A 144 -3.81 -12.51 25.59
C GLY A 144 -3.49 -12.27 24.11
N TRP A 145 -4.22 -11.38 23.44
CA TRP A 145 -3.92 -10.97 22.07
C TRP A 145 -2.79 -9.95 22.04
N ARG A 146 -1.87 -10.10 21.08
CA ARG A 146 -0.75 -9.15 20.90
C ARG A 146 -1.28 -7.83 20.36
N ILE A 147 -1.00 -6.74 21.07
CA ILE A 147 -1.25 -5.37 20.63
C ILE A 147 -0.19 -5.05 19.56
N ILE A 148 -0.64 -4.67 18.36
CA ILE A 148 0.21 -4.24 17.23
C ILE A 148 0.37 -2.73 17.28
#